data_AF-A0A9X3J0F9-F1
#
_entry.id   AF-A0A9X3J0F9-F1
#
_cell.length_a   1.000
_cell.length_b   1.000
_cell.length_c   1.000
_cell.angle_alpha   90.00
_cell.angle_beta   90.00
_cell.angle_gamma   90.00
#
_symmetry.space_group_name_H-M   'P 1'
#
loop_
_entity.id
_entity.type
_entity.pdbx_description
1 polymer ?
#
loop_
_entity_poly.entity_id
_entity_poly.type
_entity_poly.pdbx_seq_one_letter_code
_entity_poly.pdbx_strand_id
1 'polypeptide(L)'
;MFITAVNDRELRRKGMEAGADDFLSKPFDEVELLARIRNSVRVKRYYDNLELQKGALARAIDDRTTELAAAVAELTRMQSELRASHEETIYRLSRAAEFRDDETGQHLQRMSWYCHLIGSKIGLSPSTCELLRIASPMHDVGKLGIPDRILLKPGRLTPEEFTIMKTHAEIGYRILHGSTAEPLEVAATIAHTHHEKWDGNGYPRGLRGEEIPLPGRIAAIADVFDALTSARPYKPAWPLEAALDLMRKNAGSHFDPNLIEVFLSHIDEVLAIRDRFVDGHPEPHPESVALVG
;
A
#
# COMPACT_ATOMS: atom_id res chain seq x y z
N MET A 1 52.83 9.92 33.97
CA MET A 1 54.05 9.35 34.57
C MET A 1 54.58 10.24 35.68
N PHE A 2 54.09 10.02 36.90
CA PHE A 2 54.67 10.62 38.12
C PHE A 2 55.72 9.66 38.67
N ILE A 3 57.01 9.94 38.48
CA ILE A 3 58.09 9.17 39.12
C ILE A 3 58.37 9.82 40.48
N THR A 4 58.11 9.11 41.57
CA THR A 4 58.50 9.55 42.93
C THR A 4 59.49 8.58 43.56
N ALA A 5 60.51 9.14 44.20
CA ALA A 5 61.59 8.40 44.84
C ALA A 5 61.34 8.29 46.35
N VAL A 6 60.60 7.26 46.76
CA VAL A 6 60.27 7.03 48.17
C VAL A 6 60.42 5.54 48.51
N ASN A 7 61.21 5.24 49.53
CA ASN A 7 61.40 3.87 50.05
C ASN A 7 60.37 3.49 51.13
N ASP A 8 59.48 4.42 51.47
CA ASP A 8 58.37 4.21 52.40
C ASP A 8 57.14 3.61 51.68
N ARG A 9 56.72 2.43 52.15
CA ARG A 9 55.57 1.67 51.66
C ARG A 9 54.27 2.44 51.83
N GLU A 10 54.12 3.23 52.88
CA GLU A 10 52.90 3.99 53.15
C GLU A 10 52.72 5.14 52.16
N LEU A 11 53.82 5.82 51.81
CA LEU A 11 53.83 6.87 50.78
C LEU A 11 53.62 6.32 49.37
N ARG A 12 54.15 5.13 49.03
CA ARG A 12 53.86 4.49 47.74
C ARG A 12 52.38 4.17 47.59
N ARG A 13 51.74 3.66 48.65
CA ARG A 13 50.30 3.39 48.67
C ARG A 13 49.49 4.66 48.44
N LYS A 14 49.79 5.74 49.19
CA LYS A 14 49.14 7.05 49.02
C LYS A 14 49.33 7.61 47.61
N GLY A 15 50.50 7.42 47.01
CA GLY A 15 50.76 7.85 45.64
C GLY A 15 50.00 7.04 44.57
N MET A 16 49.88 5.71 44.75
CA MET A 16 49.06 4.87 43.86
C MET A 16 47.58 5.26 43.92
N GLU A 17 47.06 5.49 45.13
CA GLU A 17 45.70 5.97 45.35
C GLU A 17 45.46 7.38 44.77
N ALA A 18 46.51 8.20 44.68
CA ALA A 18 46.49 9.51 44.04
C ALA A 18 46.69 9.46 42.50
N GLY A 19 46.78 8.27 41.90
CA GLY A 19 46.87 8.09 40.44
C GLY A 19 48.29 8.09 39.87
N ALA A 20 49.33 7.82 40.68
CA ALA A 20 50.67 7.63 40.16
C ALA A 20 50.79 6.33 39.35
N ASP A 21 51.19 6.45 38.09
CA ASP A 21 51.32 5.32 37.17
C ASP A 21 52.48 4.37 37.52
N ASP A 22 53.55 4.88 38.15
CA ASP A 22 54.73 4.08 38.47
C ASP A 22 55.62 4.67 39.60
N PHE A 23 56.50 3.85 40.20
CA PHE A 23 57.40 4.22 41.31
C PHE A 23 58.81 3.66 41.10
N LEU A 24 59.83 4.42 41.51
CA LEU A 24 61.24 4.03 41.42
C LEU A 24 61.97 4.35 42.74
N SER A 25 62.67 3.39 43.32
CA SER A 25 63.49 3.59 44.52
C SER A 25 64.84 4.25 44.19
N LYS A 26 65.38 5.04 45.14
CA LYS A 26 66.75 5.53 45.10
C LYS A 26 67.69 4.66 45.96
N PRO A 27 68.97 4.50 45.57
CA PRO A 27 69.55 4.94 44.29
C PRO A 27 68.91 4.19 43.11
N PHE A 28 68.72 4.87 41.98
CA PHE A 28 68.01 4.29 40.84
C PHE A 28 68.85 3.18 40.20
N ASP A 29 68.19 2.07 39.88
CA ASP A 29 68.75 1.06 38.97
C ASP A 29 68.51 1.52 37.53
N GLU A 30 69.60 1.70 36.77
CA GLU A 30 69.56 2.18 35.39
C GLU A 30 68.82 1.22 34.45
N VAL A 31 68.98 -0.09 34.66
CA VAL A 31 68.31 -1.13 33.86
C VAL A 31 66.81 -1.09 34.12
N GLU A 32 66.40 -0.98 35.39
CA GLU A 32 65.00 -0.88 35.78
C GLU A 32 64.33 0.40 35.23
N LEU A 33 64.99 1.54 35.36
CA LEU A 33 64.51 2.83 34.85
C LEU A 33 64.30 2.79 33.33
N LEU A 34 65.29 2.29 32.58
CA LEU A 34 65.20 2.18 31.13
C LEU A 34 64.10 1.20 30.69
N ALA A 35 63.92 0.09 31.41
CA ALA A 35 62.84 -0.86 31.14
C ALA A 35 61.44 -0.23 31.33
N ARG A 36 61.26 0.55 32.41
CA ARG A 36 60.00 1.27 32.70
C ARG A 36 59.71 2.36 31.68
N ILE A 37 60.69 3.21 31.36
CA ILE A 37 60.53 4.23 30.31
C ILE A 37 60.15 3.59 28.97
N ARG A 38 60.82 2.51 28.59
CA ARG A 38 60.51 1.77 27.35
C ARG A 38 59.08 1.23 27.36
N ASN A 39 58.62 0.71 28.49
CA ASN A 39 57.25 0.22 28.62
C ASN A 39 56.22 1.36 28.54
N SER A 40 56.43 2.48 29.23
CA SER A 40 55.52 3.64 29.20
C SER A 40 55.42 4.24 27.80
N VAL A 41 56.55 4.38 27.09
CA VAL A 41 56.54 4.84 25.68
C VAL A 41 55.78 3.86 24.78
N ARG A 42 55.96 2.55 24.99
CA ARG A 42 55.24 1.51 24.24
C ARG A 42 53.73 1.59 24.49
N VAL A 43 53.30 1.72 25.75
CA VAL A 43 51.87 1.86 26.12
C VAL A 43 51.27 3.13 25.50
N LYS A 44 51.98 4.27 25.58
CA LYS A 44 51.54 5.52 24.95
C LYS A 44 51.35 5.36 23.43
N ARG A 45 52.30 4.72 22.75
CA ARG A 45 52.18 4.42 21.31
C ARG A 45 50.97 3.56 21.00
N TYR A 46 50.63 2.57 21.83
CA TYR A 46 49.42 1.78 21.65
C TYR A 46 48.15 2.62 21.82
N TYR A 47 48.09 3.49 22.83
CA TYR A 47 46.94 4.39 23.01
C TYR A 47 46.77 5.37 21.85
N ASP A 48 47.86 5.99 21.37
CA ASP A 48 47.80 6.87 20.19
C ASP A 48 47.27 6.12 18.96
N ASN A 49 47.78 4.91 18.71
CA ASN A 49 47.34 4.09 17.58
C ASN A 49 45.86 3.69 17.71
N LEU A 50 45.41 3.36 18.92
CA LEU A 50 44.01 3.03 19.19
C LEU A 50 43.10 4.23 18.93
N GLU A 51 43.50 5.43 19.34
CA GLU A 51 42.71 6.64 19.14
C GLU A 51 42.62 7.01 17.66
N LEU A 52 43.72 6.85 16.90
CA LEU A 52 43.71 6.99 15.45
C LEU A 52 42.78 5.98 14.78
N GLN A 53 42.82 4.71 15.20
CA GLN A 53 41.93 3.67 14.68
C GLN A 53 40.46 3.96 14.98
N LYS A 54 40.13 4.42 16.19
CA LYS A 54 38.76 4.82 16.56
C LYS A 54 38.26 5.97 15.69
N GLY A 55 39.08 7.01 15.49
CA GLY A 55 38.71 8.14 14.63
C GLY A 55 38.57 7.75 13.15
N ALA A 56 39.37 6.80 12.67
CA ALA A 56 39.21 6.26 11.32
C ALA A 56 37.93 5.42 11.20
N LEU A 57 37.64 4.57 12.19
CA LEU A 57 36.43 3.75 12.23
C LEU A 57 35.16 4.60 12.32
N ALA A 58 35.16 5.63 13.17
CA ALA A 58 34.01 6.53 13.32
C ALA A 58 33.66 7.22 11.99
N ARG A 59 34.69 7.69 11.26
CA ARG A 59 34.49 8.25 9.91
C ARG A 59 33.98 7.22 8.92
N ALA A 60 34.56 6.02 8.89
CA ALA A 60 34.09 4.96 8.00
C ALA A 60 32.64 4.55 8.28
N ILE A 61 32.20 4.55 9.55
CA ILE A 61 30.80 4.29 9.92
C ILE A 61 29.90 5.44 9.46
N ASP A 62 30.30 6.69 9.66
CA ASP A 62 29.56 7.87 9.21
C ASP A 62 29.37 7.88 7.68
N ASP A 63 30.46 7.65 6.95
CA ASP A 63 30.46 7.54 5.49
C ASP A 63 29.49 6.43 5.03
N ARG A 64 29.59 5.22 5.63
CA ARG A 64 28.71 4.09 5.29
C ARG A 64 27.25 4.32 5.67
N THR A 65 26.99 5.00 6.77
CA THR A 65 25.62 5.32 7.21
C THR A 65 24.98 6.31 6.24
N THR A 66 25.76 7.30 5.76
CA THR A 66 25.31 8.26 4.75
C THR A 66 25.05 7.60 3.41
N GLU A 67 25.95 6.72 2.95
CA GLU A 67 25.75 5.94 1.71
C GLU A 67 24.51 5.05 1.80
N LEU A 68 24.32 4.36 2.93
CA LEU A 68 23.15 3.49 3.13
C LEU A 68 21.85 4.29 3.16
N ALA A 69 21.83 5.45 3.82
CA ALA A 69 20.66 6.33 3.86
C ALA A 69 20.29 6.81 2.44
N ALA A 70 21.29 7.19 1.63
CA ALA A 70 21.08 7.57 0.24
C ALA A 70 20.51 6.41 -0.60
N ALA A 71 21.07 5.20 -0.46
CA ALA A 71 20.60 4.01 -1.17
C ALA A 71 19.16 3.63 -0.79
N VAL A 72 18.79 3.73 0.51
CA VAL A 72 17.42 3.46 0.98
C VAL A 72 16.43 4.49 0.40
N ALA A 73 16.81 5.77 0.35
CA ALA A 73 15.98 6.81 -0.24
C ALA A 73 15.75 6.55 -1.75
N GLU A 74 16.80 6.13 -2.47
CA GLU A 74 16.71 5.78 -3.88
C GLU A 74 15.80 4.56 -4.12
N LEU A 75 15.97 3.49 -3.33
CA LEU A 75 15.12 2.30 -3.42
C LEU A 75 13.65 2.65 -3.14
N THR A 76 13.38 3.51 -2.16
CA THR A 76 12.02 3.95 -1.83
C THR A 76 11.40 4.71 -3.00
N ARG A 77 12.15 5.62 -3.63
CA ARG A 77 11.70 6.34 -4.84
C ARG A 77 11.40 5.38 -5.99
N MET A 78 12.32 4.45 -6.28
CA MET A 78 12.14 3.46 -7.35
C MET A 78 10.93 2.55 -7.09
N GLN A 79 10.69 2.14 -5.84
CA GLN A 79 9.49 1.38 -5.49
C GLN A 79 8.20 2.19 -5.71
N SER A 80 8.21 3.49 -5.38
CA SER A 80 7.06 4.36 -5.63
C SER A 80 6.77 4.52 -7.12
N GLU A 81 7.81 4.73 -7.94
CA GLU A 81 7.68 4.86 -9.39
C GLU A 81 7.18 3.57 -10.03
N LEU A 82 7.69 2.42 -9.58
CA LEU A 82 7.24 1.12 -10.07
C LEU A 82 5.76 0.86 -9.73
N ARG A 83 5.33 1.21 -8.50
CA ARG A 83 3.92 1.10 -8.10
C ARG A 83 3.03 1.97 -8.96
N ALA A 84 3.37 3.25 -9.12
CA ALA A 84 2.61 4.17 -9.95
C ALA A 84 2.51 3.68 -11.41
N SER A 85 3.61 3.16 -11.97
CA SER A 85 3.61 2.59 -13.33
C SER A 85 2.74 1.34 -13.46
N HIS A 86 2.72 0.47 -12.45
CA HIS A 86 1.86 -0.71 -12.47
C HIS A 86 0.38 -0.33 -12.34
N GLU A 87 0.04 0.59 -11.46
CA GLU A 87 -1.33 1.09 -11.29
C GLU A 87 -1.84 1.74 -12.57
N GLU A 88 -1.03 2.58 -13.22
CA GLU A 88 -1.37 3.18 -14.51
C GLU A 88 -1.60 2.12 -15.60
N THR A 89 -0.78 1.06 -15.60
CA THR A 89 -0.93 -0.06 -16.55
C THR A 89 -2.25 -0.79 -16.32
N ILE A 90 -2.57 -1.13 -15.06
CA ILE A 90 -3.83 -1.77 -14.69
C ILE A 90 -5.00 -0.90 -15.13
N TYR A 91 -4.97 0.40 -14.81
CA TYR A 91 -6.03 1.34 -15.17
C TYR A 91 -6.23 1.43 -16.69
N ARG A 92 -5.15 1.57 -17.47
CA ARG A 92 -5.21 1.64 -18.94
C ARG A 92 -5.78 0.37 -19.56
N LEU A 93 -5.40 -0.80 -19.04
CA LEU A 93 -5.89 -2.09 -19.53
C LEU A 93 -7.36 -2.34 -19.16
N SER A 94 -7.76 -2.00 -17.94
CA SER A 94 -9.17 -2.00 -17.53
C SER A 94 -10.00 -1.11 -18.45
N ARG A 95 -9.53 0.12 -18.70
CA ARG A 95 -10.21 1.05 -19.61
C ARG A 95 -10.30 0.52 -21.04
N ALA A 96 -9.29 -0.20 -21.52
CA ALA A 96 -9.31 -0.82 -22.84
C ALA A 96 -10.36 -1.94 -22.94
N ALA A 97 -10.62 -2.67 -21.85
CA ALA A 97 -11.69 -3.66 -21.80
C ALA A 97 -13.08 -3.02 -21.88
N GLU A 98 -13.25 -1.86 -21.25
CA GLU A 98 -14.51 -1.09 -21.26
C GLU A 98 -14.74 -0.26 -22.51
N PHE A 99 -13.70 0.04 -23.30
CA PHE A 99 -13.83 0.85 -24.52
C PHE A 99 -14.82 0.26 -25.54
N ARG A 100 -15.16 -1.04 -25.42
CA ARG A 100 -16.21 -1.67 -26.22
C ARG A 100 -17.62 -1.23 -25.80
N ASP A 101 -17.88 -0.90 -24.54
CA ASP A 101 -19.22 -0.66 -23.95
C ASP A 101 -19.57 0.84 -23.78
N ASP A 102 -18.82 1.74 -24.43
CA ASP A 102 -19.08 3.20 -24.48
C ASP A 102 -19.10 3.90 -23.08
N GLU A 103 -18.50 3.27 -22.07
CA GLU A 103 -18.31 3.86 -20.74
C GLU A 103 -17.02 4.66 -20.69
N THR A 104 -17.10 5.89 -20.16
CA THR A 104 -15.89 6.68 -19.92
C THR A 104 -15.08 6.06 -18.79
N GLY A 105 -13.75 6.14 -18.86
CA GLY A 105 -12.88 5.57 -17.82
C GLY A 105 -12.99 6.22 -16.42
N GLN A 106 -13.88 7.20 -16.23
CA GLN A 106 -14.10 7.84 -14.94
C GLN A 106 -14.87 6.92 -13.96
N HIS A 107 -15.74 6.07 -14.48
CA HIS A 107 -16.41 5.00 -13.72
C HIS A 107 -15.38 4.14 -12.95
N LEU A 108 -14.31 3.72 -13.62
CA LEU A 108 -13.23 2.94 -13.01
C LEU A 108 -12.57 3.66 -11.82
N GLN A 109 -12.36 4.97 -11.93
CA GLN A 109 -11.82 5.78 -10.83
C GLN A 109 -12.81 5.86 -9.66
N ARG A 110 -14.09 6.09 -9.95
CA ARG A 110 -15.13 6.12 -8.91
C ARG A 110 -15.25 4.78 -8.19
N MET A 111 -15.29 3.68 -8.94
CA MET A 111 -15.26 2.31 -8.42
C MET A 111 -14.06 2.03 -7.52
N SER A 112 -12.88 2.47 -7.95
CA SER A 112 -11.64 2.38 -7.20
C SER A 112 -11.77 3.02 -5.82
N TRP A 113 -12.20 4.28 -5.79
CA TRP A 113 -12.28 5.07 -4.56
C TRP A 113 -13.48 4.73 -3.67
N TYR A 114 -14.62 4.33 -4.23
CA TYR A 114 -15.75 3.83 -3.43
C TYR A 114 -15.38 2.57 -2.67
N CYS A 115 -14.70 1.61 -3.32
CA CYS A 115 -14.25 0.38 -2.66
C CYS A 115 -13.24 0.68 -1.54
N HIS A 116 -12.30 1.58 -1.80
CA HIS A 116 -11.35 2.05 -0.80
C HIS A 116 -12.04 2.70 0.41
N LEU A 117 -13.00 3.61 0.15
CA LEU A 117 -13.76 4.30 1.19
C LEU A 117 -14.50 3.31 2.07
N ILE A 118 -15.29 2.40 1.49
CA ILE A 118 -16.04 1.38 2.26
C ILE A 118 -15.07 0.55 3.10
N GLY A 119 -13.96 0.07 2.51
CA GLY A 119 -12.94 -0.69 3.22
C GLY A 119 -12.33 0.07 4.41
N SER A 120 -12.05 1.36 4.23
CA SER A 120 -11.53 2.21 5.30
C SER A 120 -12.55 2.40 6.43
N LYS A 121 -13.82 2.66 6.09
CA LYS A 121 -14.87 2.91 7.09
C LYS A 121 -15.25 1.68 7.91
N ILE A 122 -15.04 0.47 7.38
CA ILE A 122 -15.21 -0.77 8.15
C ILE A 122 -13.96 -1.19 8.94
N GLY A 123 -12.87 -0.39 8.88
CA GLY A 123 -11.66 -0.61 9.67
C GLY A 123 -10.65 -1.58 9.07
N LEU A 124 -10.63 -1.78 7.74
CA LEU A 124 -9.56 -2.53 7.09
C LEU A 124 -8.22 -1.78 7.20
N SER A 125 -7.12 -2.52 7.13
CA SER A 125 -5.78 -1.92 7.15
C SER A 125 -5.55 -1.05 5.91
N PRO A 126 -4.69 -0.02 5.98
CA PRO A 126 -4.39 0.83 4.82
C PRO A 126 -3.94 0.03 3.59
N SER A 127 -3.16 -1.04 3.79
CA SER A 127 -2.72 -1.92 2.71
C SER A 127 -3.88 -2.68 2.04
N THR A 128 -4.86 -3.15 2.81
CA THR A 128 -6.03 -3.85 2.26
C THR A 128 -6.97 -2.88 1.55
N CYS A 129 -7.17 -1.68 2.08
CA CYS A 129 -7.92 -0.62 1.37
C CYS A 129 -7.28 -0.27 0.03
N GLU A 130 -5.95 -0.25 -0.01
CA GLU A 130 -5.21 0.01 -1.25
C GLU A 130 -5.31 -1.14 -2.25
N LEU A 131 -5.29 -2.39 -1.79
CA LEU A 131 -5.56 -3.55 -2.64
C LEU A 131 -6.96 -3.48 -3.27
N LEU A 132 -7.99 -3.14 -2.49
CA LEU A 132 -9.35 -2.94 -3.01
C LEU A 132 -9.40 -1.83 -4.07
N ARG A 133 -8.69 -0.72 -3.82
CA ARG A 133 -8.59 0.43 -4.72
C ARG A 133 -8.00 0.04 -6.07
N ILE A 134 -6.89 -0.70 -6.05
CA ILE A 134 -6.18 -1.13 -7.27
C ILE A 134 -6.93 -2.25 -8.00
N ALA A 135 -7.62 -3.12 -7.26
CA ALA A 135 -8.26 -4.32 -7.81
C ALA A 135 -9.65 -4.09 -8.42
N SER A 136 -10.49 -3.25 -7.81
CA SER A 136 -11.88 -3.07 -8.24
C SER A 136 -12.08 -2.57 -9.69
N PRO A 137 -11.17 -1.77 -10.29
CA PRO A 137 -11.28 -1.39 -11.70
C PRO A 137 -11.25 -2.56 -12.71
N MET A 138 -10.87 -3.76 -12.28
CA MET A 138 -10.80 -4.95 -13.16
C MET A 138 -12.05 -5.83 -13.06
N HIS A 139 -13.08 -5.45 -12.28
CA HIS A 139 -14.27 -6.28 -12.06
C HIS A 139 -14.94 -6.74 -13.36
N ASP A 140 -14.94 -5.89 -14.39
CA ASP A 140 -15.60 -6.11 -15.68
C ASP A 140 -14.65 -6.54 -16.82
N VAL A 141 -13.39 -6.87 -16.53
CA VAL A 141 -12.41 -7.26 -17.57
C VAL A 141 -12.88 -8.45 -18.42
N GLY A 142 -13.74 -9.30 -17.85
CA GLY A 142 -14.33 -10.44 -18.53
C GLY A 142 -15.27 -10.09 -19.68
N LYS A 143 -15.76 -8.83 -19.78
CA LYS A 143 -16.55 -8.34 -20.92
C LYS A 143 -15.80 -8.50 -22.25
N LEU A 144 -14.46 -8.56 -22.23
CA LEU A 144 -13.63 -8.90 -23.39
C LEU A 144 -14.05 -10.22 -24.06
N GLY A 145 -14.52 -11.20 -23.30
CA GLY A 145 -14.96 -12.50 -23.82
C GLY A 145 -16.42 -12.54 -24.27
N ILE A 146 -17.18 -11.44 -24.12
CA ILE A 146 -18.59 -11.39 -24.51
C ILE A 146 -18.71 -11.05 -26.02
N PRO A 147 -19.55 -11.76 -26.79
CA PRO A 147 -19.77 -11.47 -28.21
C PRO A 147 -20.36 -10.06 -28.43
N ASP A 148 -19.85 -9.34 -29.44
CA ASP A 148 -20.30 -7.97 -29.77
C ASP A 148 -21.82 -7.85 -29.96
N ARG A 149 -22.44 -8.84 -30.61
CA ARG A 149 -23.91 -8.84 -30.83
C ARG A 149 -24.73 -8.85 -29.54
N ILE A 150 -24.12 -9.22 -28.40
CA ILE A 150 -24.74 -9.20 -27.07
C ILE A 150 -24.30 -7.96 -26.33
N LEU A 151 -22.99 -7.69 -26.27
CA LEU A 151 -22.43 -6.55 -25.55
C LEU A 151 -22.95 -5.22 -26.08
N LEU A 152 -22.98 -5.05 -27.41
CA LEU A 152 -23.36 -3.81 -28.09
C LEU A 152 -24.83 -3.76 -28.51
N LYS A 153 -25.67 -4.66 -27.99
CA LYS A 153 -27.06 -4.77 -28.42
C LYS A 153 -27.85 -3.53 -27.97
N PRO A 154 -28.48 -2.77 -28.88
CA PRO A 154 -29.33 -1.66 -28.49
C PRO A 154 -30.64 -2.19 -27.91
N GLY A 155 -30.80 -2.09 -26.58
CA GLY A 155 -32.03 -2.46 -25.88
C GLY A 155 -31.85 -3.59 -24.86
N ARG A 156 -32.96 -4.22 -24.45
CA ARG A 156 -32.93 -5.29 -23.45
C ARG A 156 -32.43 -6.60 -24.06
N LEU A 157 -31.58 -7.31 -23.30
CA LEU A 157 -31.16 -8.67 -23.62
C LEU A 157 -32.33 -9.65 -23.44
N THR A 158 -32.39 -10.68 -24.27
CA THR A 158 -33.26 -11.83 -24.03
C THR A 158 -32.73 -12.67 -22.85
N PRO A 159 -33.52 -13.57 -22.25
CA PRO A 159 -33.04 -14.44 -21.17
C PRO A 159 -31.80 -15.27 -21.56
N GLU A 160 -31.73 -15.71 -22.82
CA GLU A 160 -30.61 -16.49 -23.36
C GLU A 160 -29.36 -15.61 -23.53
N GLU A 161 -29.53 -14.42 -24.10
CA GLU A 161 -28.45 -13.44 -24.22
C GLU A 161 -27.92 -12.99 -22.86
N PHE A 162 -28.82 -12.77 -21.90
CA PHE A 162 -28.44 -12.44 -20.52
C PHE A 162 -27.68 -13.58 -19.86
N THR A 163 -28.03 -14.84 -20.16
CA THR A 163 -27.27 -16.01 -19.68
C THR A 163 -25.83 -15.99 -20.19
N ILE A 164 -25.62 -15.58 -21.45
CA ILE A 164 -24.26 -15.39 -21.98
C ILE A 164 -23.59 -14.18 -21.34
N MET A 165 -24.29 -13.05 -21.16
CA MET A 165 -23.74 -11.86 -20.52
C MET A 165 -23.20 -12.15 -19.11
N LYS A 166 -23.92 -12.94 -18.30
CA LYS A 166 -23.49 -13.36 -16.95
C LYS A 166 -22.13 -14.09 -16.93
N THR A 167 -21.67 -14.63 -18.06
CA THR A 167 -20.38 -15.34 -18.13
C THR A 167 -19.17 -14.42 -18.00
N HIS A 168 -19.33 -13.10 -18.13
CA HIS A 168 -18.19 -12.17 -17.97
C HIS A 168 -17.54 -12.32 -16.58
N ALA A 169 -18.32 -12.61 -15.53
CA ALA A 169 -17.79 -12.81 -14.18
C ALA A 169 -16.80 -14.00 -14.13
N GLU A 170 -17.18 -15.13 -14.73
CA GLU A 170 -16.33 -16.32 -14.83
C GLU A 170 -15.12 -16.09 -15.76
N ILE A 171 -15.34 -15.40 -16.88
CA ILE A 171 -14.25 -15.07 -17.83
C ILE A 171 -13.23 -14.15 -17.14
N GLY A 172 -13.68 -13.13 -16.42
CA GLY A 172 -12.83 -12.21 -15.67
C GLY A 172 -12.03 -12.93 -14.59
N TYR A 173 -12.68 -13.82 -13.83
CA TYR A 173 -11.98 -14.70 -12.88
C TYR A 173 -10.87 -15.49 -13.57
N ARG A 174 -11.16 -16.15 -14.70
CA ARG A 174 -10.18 -16.97 -15.43
C ARG A 174 -9.03 -16.17 -16.03
N ILE A 175 -9.25 -14.89 -16.36
CA ILE A 175 -8.19 -14.00 -16.85
C ILE A 175 -7.21 -13.64 -15.72
N LEU A 176 -7.73 -13.43 -14.52
CA LEU A 176 -6.98 -12.81 -13.42
C LEU A 176 -6.43 -13.82 -12.40
N HIS A 177 -7.10 -14.95 -12.21
CA HIS A 177 -6.77 -15.96 -11.22
C HIS A 177 -5.49 -16.74 -11.57
N GLY A 178 -4.76 -17.17 -10.53
CA GLY A 178 -3.50 -17.91 -10.60
C GLY A 178 -2.27 -17.00 -10.60
N SER A 179 -2.45 -15.71 -10.28
CA SER A 179 -1.39 -14.73 -10.22
C SER A 179 -0.68 -14.77 -8.86
N THR A 180 0.62 -14.51 -8.85
CA THR A 180 1.37 -14.29 -7.60
C THR A 180 1.26 -12.85 -7.10
N ALA A 181 0.70 -11.95 -7.93
CA ALA A 181 0.46 -10.56 -7.55
C ALA A 181 -0.87 -10.45 -6.80
N GLU A 182 -0.80 -10.06 -5.52
CA GLU A 182 -1.97 -9.93 -4.64
C GLU A 182 -3.10 -9.05 -5.22
N PRO A 183 -2.86 -7.90 -5.87
CA PRO A 183 -3.94 -7.13 -6.49
C PRO A 183 -4.75 -7.90 -7.54
N LEU A 184 -4.09 -8.80 -8.30
CA LEU A 184 -4.76 -9.58 -9.34
C LEU A 184 -5.62 -10.71 -8.76
N GLU A 185 -5.20 -11.33 -7.65
CA GLU A 185 -6.05 -12.32 -6.96
C GLU A 185 -7.29 -11.69 -6.31
N VAL A 186 -7.13 -10.50 -5.72
CA VAL A 186 -8.27 -9.72 -5.21
C VAL A 186 -9.18 -9.33 -6.38
N ALA A 187 -8.61 -8.91 -7.51
CA ALA A 187 -9.37 -8.57 -8.71
C ALA A 187 -10.13 -9.77 -9.28
N ALA A 188 -9.51 -10.95 -9.32
CA ALA A 188 -10.17 -12.20 -9.71
C ALA A 188 -11.37 -12.48 -8.82
N THR A 189 -11.20 -12.32 -7.51
CA THR A 189 -12.27 -12.49 -6.53
C THR A 189 -13.43 -11.53 -6.80
N ILE A 190 -13.12 -10.24 -7.01
CA ILE A 190 -14.13 -9.21 -7.33
C ILE A 190 -14.84 -9.55 -8.64
N ALA A 191 -14.11 -9.83 -9.72
CA ALA A 191 -14.70 -10.18 -11.02
C ALA A 191 -15.66 -11.38 -10.91
N HIS A 192 -15.31 -12.38 -10.10
CA HIS A 192 -16.13 -13.56 -9.91
C HIS A 192 -17.37 -13.30 -9.01
N THR A 193 -17.39 -12.26 -8.18
CA THR A 193 -18.39 -12.15 -7.10
C THR A 193 -19.11 -10.82 -6.98
N HIS A 194 -18.76 -9.79 -7.76
CA HIS A 194 -19.42 -8.47 -7.70
C HIS A 194 -20.91 -8.48 -8.12
N HIS A 195 -21.38 -9.55 -8.78
CA HIS A 195 -22.80 -9.76 -9.09
C HIS A 195 -23.49 -10.84 -8.23
N GLU A 196 -22.78 -11.38 -7.23
CA GLU A 196 -23.44 -12.18 -6.20
C GLU A 196 -24.32 -11.26 -5.34
N LYS A 197 -25.44 -11.81 -4.85
CA LYS A 197 -26.41 -11.06 -4.03
C LYS A 197 -26.47 -11.67 -2.66
N TRP A 198 -26.59 -10.83 -1.63
CA TRP A 198 -26.62 -11.28 -0.24
C TRP A 198 -27.65 -12.39 0.04
N ASP A 199 -28.79 -12.39 -0.65
CA ASP A 199 -29.85 -13.40 -0.54
C ASP A 199 -29.59 -14.73 -1.27
N GLY A 200 -28.53 -14.82 -2.09
CA GLY A 200 -28.21 -16.00 -2.90
C GLY A 200 -28.79 -15.98 -4.32
N ASN A 201 -29.56 -14.96 -4.71
CA ASN A 201 -30.16 -14.86 -6.05
C ASN A 201 -29.23 -14.18 -7.08
N GLY A 202 -27.93 -14.13 -6.77
CA GLY A 202 -26.88 -13.58 -7.63
C GLY A 202 -26.30 -14.60 -8.62
N TYR A 203 -25.20 -14.22 -9.25
CA TYR A 203 -24.46 -15.07 -10.19
C TYR A 203 -22.96 -14.77 -10.09
N PRO A 204 -22.08 -15.70 -10.55
CA PRO A 204 -22.37 -16.95 -11.26
C PRO A 204 -22.63 -18.18 -10.38
N ARG A 205 -22.34 -18.12 -9.08
CA ARG A 205 -22.40 -19.28 -8.17
C ARG A 205 -23.60 -19.27 -7.23
N GLY A 206 -24.27 -18.13 -7.06
CA GLY A 206 -25.43 -18.02 -6.17
C GLY A 206 -25.03 -18.10 -4.69
N LEU A 207 -23.89 -17.50 -4.37
CA LEU A 207 -23.37 -17.46 -2.99
C LEU A 207 -24.26 -16.62 -2.10
N ARG A 208 -24.39 -16.99 -0.81
CA ARG A 208 -25.29 -16.30 0.11
C ARG A 208 -24.55 -15.73 1.32
N GLY A 209 -24.91 -14.52 1.72
CA GLY A 209 -24.37 -13.88 2.91
C GLY A 209 -22.84 -13.78 2.89
N GLU A 210 -22.20 -14.29 3.94
CA GLU A 210 -20.74 -14.24 4.12
C GLU A 210 -19.97 -15.25 3.25
N GLU A 211 -20.65 -16.16 2.55
CA GLU A 211 -20.00 -16.98 1.52
C GLU A 211 -19.48 -16.12 0.37
N ILE A 212 -20.08 -14.95 0.16
CA ILE A 212 -19.59 -13.93 -0.77
C ILE A 212 -18.34 -13.28 -0.14
N PRO A 213 -17.17 -13.37 -0.79
CA PRO A 213 -15.96 -12.71 -0.31
C PRO A 213 -16.19 -11.22 -0.11
N LEU A 214 -15.60 -10.66 0.95
CA LEU A 214 -15.75 -9.25 1.32
C LEU A 214 -15.47 -8.29 0.15
N PRO A 215 -14.41 -8.45 -0.65
CA PRO A 215 -14.17 -7.59 -1.82
C PRO A 215 -15.34 -7.56 -2.82
N GLY A 216 -15.99 -8.70 -3.06
CA GLY A 216 -17.16 -8.80 -3.94
C GLY A 216 -18.38 -8.06 -3.38
N ARG A 217 -18.65 -8.19 -2.07
CA ARG A 217 -19.74 -7.47 -1.39
C ARG A 217 -19.54 -5.95 -1.44
N ILE A 218 -18.31 -5.49 -1.26
CA ILE A 218 -17.94 -4.06 -1.37
C ILE A 218 -18.14 -3.57 -2.81
N ALA A 219 -17.61 -4.32 -3.79
CA ALA A 219 -17.69 -3.96 -5.20
C ALA A 219 -19.15 -3.91 -5.71
N ALA A 220 -20.02 -4.82 -5.27
CA ALA A 220 -21.43 -4.83 -5.63
C ALA A 220 -22.16 -3.53 -5.24
N ILE A 221 -21.85 -2.98 -4.06
CA ILE A 221 -22.41 -1.70 -3.59
C ILE A 221 -21.90 -0.55 -4.46
N ALA A 222 -20.58 -0.50 -4.68
CA ALA A 222 -19.94 0.54 -5.47
C ALA A 222 -20.48 0.55 -6.92
N ASP A 223 -20.56 -0.61 -7.56
CA ASP A 223 -20.99 -0.77 -8.96
C ASP A 223 -22.44 -0.32 -9.15
N VAL A 224 -23.35 -0.81 -8.29
CA VAL A 224 -24.76 -0.44 -8.40
C VAL A 224 -24.97 1.06 -8.14
N PHE A 225 -24.27 1.65 -7.17
CA PHE A 225 -24.35 3.10 -6.95
C PHE A 225 -23.87 3.88 -8.16
N ASP A 226 -22.70 3.52 -8.72
CA ASP A 226 -22.13 4.20 -9.88
C ASP A 226 -23.04 4.08 -11.10
N ALA A 227 -23.57 2.89 -11.36
CA ALA A 227 -24.49 2.63 -12.47
C ALA A 227 -25.85 3.34 -12.34
N LEU A 228 -26.31 3.63 -11.12
CA LEU A 228 -27.54 4.38 -10.88
C LEU A 228 -27.33 5.89 -11.00
N THR A 229 -26.17 6.40 -10.58
CA THR A 229 -25.90 7.84 -10.44
C THR A 229 -25.11 8.45 -11.58
N SER A 230 -24.56 7.63 -12.48
CA SER A 230 -23.86 8.08 -13.68
C SER A 230 -24.79 8.14 -14.90
N ALA A 231 -24.62 9.15 -15.74
CA ALA A 231 -25.39 9.28 -16.98
C ALA A 231 -24.78 8.37 -18.06
N ARG A 232 -25.61 7.54 -18.69
CA ARG A 232 -25.20 6.70 -19.83
C ARG A 232 -25.88 7.19 -21.11
N PRO A 233 -25.32 6.97 -22.32
CA PRO A 233 -25.88 7.45 -23.59
C PRO A 233 -27.37 7.12 -23.80
N TYR A 234 -27.85 6.03 -23.18
CA TYR A 234 -29.23 5.54 -23.30
C TYR A 234 -30.05 5.62 -22.00
N LYS A 235 -29.50 6.17 -20.91
CA LYS A 235 -30.16 6.20 -19.60
C LYS A 235 -29.72 7.43 -18.78
N PRO A 236 -30.63 8.37 -18.48
CA PRO A 236 -30.30 9.49 -17.60
C PRO A 236 -29.96 8.98 -16.20
N ALA A 237 -29.04 9.67 -15.52
CA ALA A 237 -28.74 9.42 -14.12
C ALA A 237 -30.01 9.53 -13.28
N TRP A 238 -30.14 8.67 -12.27
CA TRP A 238 -31.27 8.74 -11.34
C TRP A 238 -31.11 9.95 -10.43
N PRO A 239 -32.22 10.55 -9.95
CA PRO A 239 -32.16 11.47 -8.82
C PRO A 239 -31.49 10.76 -7.64
N LEU A 240 -30.53 11.44 -7.00
CA LEU A 240 -29.71 10.86 -5.93
C LEU A 240 -30.57 10.17 -4.86
N GLU A 241 -31.58 10.87 -4.34
CA GLU A 241 -32.49 10.32 -3.32
C GLU A 241 -33.17 9.03 -3.77
N ALA A 242 -33.58 8.94 -5.04
CA ALA A 242 -34.20 7.73 -5.58
C ALA A 242 -33.20 6.56 -5.66
N ALA A 243 -31.94 6.82 -5.99
CA ALA A 243 -30.88 5.81 -5.98
C ALA A 243 -30.60 5.32 -4.55
N LEU A 244 -30.45 6.24 -3.58
CA LEU A 244 -30.23 5.91 -2.18
C LEU A 244 -31.38 5.12 -1.57
N ASP A 245 -32.63 5.52 -1.85
CA ASP A 245 -33.81 4.80 -1.39
C ASP A 245 -33.90 3.40 -1.96
N LEU A 246 -33.56 3.22 -3.24
CA LEU A 246 -33.52 1.89 -3.86
C LEU A 246 -32.46 1.03 -3.19
N MET A 247 -31.26 1.55 -2.97
CA MET A 247 -30.18 0.80 -2.34
C MET A 247 -30.52 0.42 -0.89
N ARG A 248 -31.09 1.36 -0.12
CA ARG A 248 -31.55 1.12 1.25
C ARG A 248 -32.61 0.01 1.32
N LYS A 249 -33.57 -0.01 0.40
CA LYS A 249 -34.60 -1.06 0.31
C LYS A 249 -34.05 -2.45 -0.03
N ASN A 250 -32.86 -2.52 -0.63
CA ASN A 250 -32.20 -3.76 -1.02
C ASN A 250 -31.13 -4.23 0.00
N ALA A 251 -31.07 -3.61 1.19
CA ALA A 251 -30.26 -4.10 2.29
C ALA A 251 -30.76 -5.48 2.76
N GLY A 252 -29.85 -6.45 2.88
CA GLY A 252 -30.19 -7.83 3.25
C GLY A 252 -30.79 -8.68 2.13
N SER A 253 -31.00 -8.11 0.92
CA SER A 253 -31.37 -8.87 -0.28
C SER A 253 -30.26 -8.83 -1.32
N HIS A 254 -30.00 -7.66 -1.90
CA HIS A 254 -28.89 -7.46 -2.83
C HIS A 254 -27.59 -7.25 -2.06
N PHE A 255 -27.61 -6.36 -1.07
CA PHE A 255 -26.41 -5.89 -0.40
C PHE A 255 -26.26 -6.46 1.00
N ASP A 256 -25.01 -6.62 1.43
CA ASP A 256 -24.68 -6.84 2.84
C ASP A 256 -25.25 -5.67 3.67
N PRO A 257 -26.14 -5.94 4.65
CA PRO A 257 -26.82 -4.90 5.41
C PRO A 257 -25.85 -4.02 6.21
N ASN A 258 -24.73 -4.57 6.68
CA ASN A 258 -23.75 -3.80 7.45
C ASN A 258 -22.95 -2.87 6.53
N LEU A 259 -22.53 -3.38 5.37
CA LEU A 259 -21.73 -2.59 4.43
C LEU A 259 -22.53 -1.47 3.79
N ILE A 260 -23.80 -1.72 3.43
CA ILE A 260 -24.64 -0.67 2.84
C ILE A 260 -24.97 0.43 3.85
N GLU A 261 -25.13 0.11 5.13
CA GLU A 261 -25.29 1.11 6.19
C GLU A 261 -24.04 2.00 6.32
N VAL A 262 -22.86 1.39 6.28
CA VAL A 262 -21.58 2.13 6.31
C VAL A 262 -21.45 3.02 5.07
N PHE A 263 -21.83 2.53 3.89
CA PHE A 263 -21.81 3.33 2.67
C PHE A 263 -22.77 4.53 2.75
N LEU A 264 -24.01 4.30 3.17
CA LEU A 264 -25.03 5.36 3.27
C LEU A 264 -24.72 6.39 4.35
N SER A 265 -24.07 6.01 5.45
CA SER A 265 -23.67 6.94 6.52
C SER A 265 -22.52 7.87 6.12
N HIS A 266 -21.82 7.58 5.03
CA HIS A 266 -20.69 8.37 4.51
C HIS A 266 -20.99 8.94 3.12
N ILE A 267 -22.27 9.19 2.82
CA ILE A 267 -22.68 9.61 1.48
C ILE A 267 -22.03 10.92 1.03
N ASP A 268 -21.73 11.86 1.93
CA ASP A 268 -21.05 13.11 1.58
C ASP A 268 -19.66 12.87 0.99
N GLU A 269 -18.90 11.91 1.54
CA GLU A 269 -17.58 11.51 1.01
C GLU A 269 -17.72 10.76 -0.32
N VAL A 270 -18.74 9.92 -0.46
CA VAL A 270 -19.07 9.24 -1.73
C VAL A 270 -19.38 10.27 -2.82
N LEU A 271 -20.19 11.29 -2.52
CA LEU A 271 -20.53 12.35 -3.46
C LEU A 271 -19.29 13.20 -3.83
N ALA A 272 -18.41 13.47 -2.87
CA ALA A 272 -17.14 14.14 -3.16
C ALA A 272 -16.27 13.33 -4.13
N ILE A 273 -16.23 12.00 -4.01
CA ILE A 273 -15.54 11.12 -4.98
C ILE A 273 -16.22 11.21 -6.35
N ARG A 274 -17.55 11.11 -6.41
CA ARG A 274 -18.30 11.20 -7.67
C ARG A 274 -18.02 12.51 -8.40
N ASP A 275 -18.09 13.63 -7.67
CA ASP A 275 -17.94 14.98 -8.21
C ASP A 275 -16.49 15.30 -8.58
N ARG A 276 -15.51 14.56 -8.04
CA ARG A 276 -14.10 14.63 -8.47
C ARG A 276 -13.86 13.97 -9.83
N PHE A 277 -14.61 12.92 -10.17
CA PHE A 277 -14.43 12.11 -11.38
C PHE A 277 -15.68 12.19 -12.26
N VAL A 278 -15.98 13.39 -12.78
CA VAL A 278 -17.15 13.64 -13.63
C VAL A 278 -16.90 13.18 -15.06
N ASP A 279 -17.90 12.51 -15.63
CA ASP A 279 -17.90 12.11 -17.04
C ASP A 279 -17.84 13.36 -17.95
N GLY A 280 -16.81 13.46 -18.81
CA GLY A 280 -16.67 14.57 -19.79
C GLY A 280 -15.63 15.65 -19.46
N HIS A 281 -14.79 15.48 -18.43
CA HIS A 281 -13.58 16.27 -18.26
C HIS A 281 -12.31 15.47 -18.63
N PRO A 282 -11.36 16.06 -19.39
CA PRO A 282 -10.07 15.42 -19.60
C PRO A 282 -9.38 15.25 -18.24
N GLU A 283 -8.78 14.07 -18.05
CA GLU A 283 -8.06 13.72 -16.81
C GLU A 283 -7.13 14.86 -16.37
N PRO A 284 -7.12 15.24 -15.09
CA PRO A 284 -6.06 16.07 -14.56
C PRO A 284 -4.74 15.31 -14.76
N HIS A 285 -3.74 15.98 -15.34
CA HIS A 285 -2.40 15.42 -15.48
C HIS A 285 -1.89 14.94 -14.09
N PRO A 286 -1.20 13.79 -14.00
CA PRO A 286 -0.77 13.19 -12.72
C PRO A 286 0.08 14.10 -11.82
N GLU A 287 0.63 15.20 -12.34
CA GLU A 287 1.36 16.23 -11.57
C GLU A 287 0.46 17.09 -10.66
N SER A 288 -0.87 17.04 -10.82
CA SER A 288 -1.82 17.85 -10.04
C SER A 288 -2.22 17.24 -8.69
N VAL A 289 -1.79 16.01 -8.38
CA VAL A 289 -2.17 15.29 -7.14
C VAL A 289 -1.16 15.51 -6.00
N ALA A 290 -0.03 16.17 -6.26
CA ALA A 290 1.05 16.34 -5.28
C ALA A 290 0.92 17.54 -4.32
N LEU A 291 -0.23 18.22 -4.25
CA LEU A 291 -0.38 19.43 -3.42
C LEU A 291 -1.66 19.45 -2.57
N VAL A 292 -2.00 18.37 -1.88
CA VAL A 292 -2.69 18.43 -0.57
C VAL A 292 -2.32 17.19 0.23
N GLY A 293 -1.40 17.33 1.19
CA GLY A 293 -0.92 16.25 2.06
C GLY A 293 0.47 16.55 2.57
#